data_AF-A0A4U8SNA8-F1
#
_entry.id   AF-A0A4U8SNA8-F1
#
_cell.length_a   1.000
_cell.length_b   1.000
_cell.length_c   1.000
_cell.angle_alpha   90.00
_cell.angle_beta   90.00
_cell.angle_gamma   90.00
#
_symmetry.space_group_name_H-M   'P 1'
#
loop_
_entity.id
_entity.type
_entity.pdbx_description
1 polymer ?
#
loop_
_entity_poly.entity_id
_entity_poly.type
_entity_poly.pdbx_seq_one_letter_code
_entity_poly.pdbx_strand_id
1 'polypeptide(L)'
;WSPFIAGKGSILENPALKSIAQKYNKTPAQVVLRFLIEQGISVIPKTSKRARMQENLNVFDFSLSAQDMQILKGFDTNKSAFSWTNN
;
A
#
# COMPACT_ATOMS: atom_id res chain seq x y z
N TRP A 1 4.28 -6.04 -11.76
CA TRP A 1 3.76 -4.94 -10.93
C TRP A 1 2.75 -5.49 -9.93
N SER A 2 2.86 -5.17 -8.63
CA SER A 2 1.96 -5.70 -7.60
C SER A 2 1.97 -4.86 -6.31
N PRO A 3 1.15 -3.78 -6.22
CA PRO A 3 1.22 -2.82 -5.10
C PRO A 3 0.80 -3.44 -3.76
N PHE A 4 0.03 -4.53 -3.80
CA PHE A 4 -0.37 -5.30 -2.62
C PHE A 4 0.26 -6.69 -2.59
N ILE A 5 1.35 -6.90 -3.33
CA ILE A 5 2.05 -8.18 -3.37
C ILE A 5 1.12 -9.34 -3.84
N ALA A 6 0.07 -9.02 -4.59
CA ALA A 6 -1.00 -9.93 -5.02
C ALA A 6 -1.71 -10.62 -3.84
N GLY A 7 -1.78 -9.97 -2.68
CA GLY A 7 -2.29 -10.54 -1.45
C GLY A 7 -1.33 -11.54 -0.79
N LYS A 8 -0.11 -11.72 -1.31
CA LYS A 8 0.92 -12.53 -0.67
C LYS A 8 1.57 -11.74 0.47
N GLY A 9 1.75 -12.41 1.61
CA GLY A 9 2.36 -11.80 2.78
C GLY A 9 1.40 -10.94 3.61
N SER A 10 1.92 -10.45 4.73
CA SER A 10 1.15 -9.81 5.81
C SER A 10 1.31 -8.29 5.85
N ILE A 11 1.73 -7.64 4.75
CA ILE A 11 2.03 -6.20 4.78
C ILE A 11 0.82 -5.35 5.18
N LEU A 12 -0.38 -5.72 4.71
CA LEU A 12 -1.64 -5.06 5.08
C LEU A 12 -2.03 -5.32 6.55
N GLU A 13 -1.46 -6.35 7.16
CA GLU A 13 -1.64 -6.70 8.57
C GLU A 13 -0.59 -6.06 9.48
N ASN A 14 0.43 -5.40 8.93
CA ASN A 14 1.50 -4.75 9.69
C ASN A 14 0.91 -3.73 10.69
N PRO A 15 1.20 -3.84 12.00
CA PRO A 15 0.65 -2.95 13.02
C PRO A 15 0.94 -1.47 12.79
N ALA A 16 2.14 -1.12 12.31
CA ALA A 16 2.51 0.25 12.00
C ALA A 16 1.70 0.78 10.80
N LEU A 17 1.48 -0.03 9.77
CA LEU A 17 0.63 0.36 8.64
C LEU A 17 -0.83 0.58 9.08
N LYS A 18 -1.36 -0.29 9.94
CA LYS A 18 -2.70 -0.15 10.51
C LYS A 18 -2.83 1.11 11.36
N SER A 19 -1.83 1.43 12.16
CA SER A 19 -1.80 2.65 12.97
C SER A 19 -1.81 3.91 12.09
N ILE A 20 -1.00 3.93 11.02
CA ILE A 20 -1.02 5.01 10.03
C ILE A 20 -2.39 5.10 9.36
N ALA A 21 -2.97 3.98 8.94
CA ALA A 21 -4.28 3.95 8.32
C ALA A 21 -5.38 4.51 9.24
N GLN A 22 -5.35 4.17 10.52
CA GLN A 22 -6.26 4.72 11.54
C GLN A 22 -6.11 6.24 11.68
N LYS A 23 -4.87 6.76 11.73
CA LYS A 23 -4.60 8.21 11.82
C LYS A 23 -5.30 9.01 10.71
N TYR A 24 -5.41 8.44 9.51
CA TYR A 24 -6.05 9.09 8.36
C TYR A 24 -7.51 8.67 8.13
N ASN A 25 -8.06 7.80 8.97
CA ASN A 25 -9.36 7.15 8.74
C ASN A 25 -9.45 6.48 7.35
N LYS A 26 -8.40 5.74 7.00
CA LYS A 26 -8.24 5.03 5.73
C LYS A 26 -7.99 3.54 5.98
N THR A 27 -8.04 2.75 4.92
CA THR A 27 -7.60 1.35 4.97
C THR A 27 -6.08 1.24 4.76
N PRO A 28 -5.45 0.16 5.25
CA PRO A 28 -4.03 -0.12 4.95
C PRO A 28 -3.73 -0.12 3.44
N ALA A 29 -4.66 -0.60 2.61
CA ALA A 29 -4.52 -0.60 1.16
C ALA A 29 -4.48 0.83 0.59
N GLN A 30 -5.35 1.72 1.07
CA GLN A 30 -5.35 3.13 0.67
C GLN A 30 -4.05 3.84 1.03
N VAL A 31 -3.50 3.57 2.22
CA VAL A 31 -2.20 4.12 2.64
C VAL A 31 -1.06 3.66 1.72
N VAL A 32 -1.02 2.39 1.35
CA VAL A 32 0.00 1.86 0.41
C VAL A 32 -0.12 2.51 -0.97
N LEU A 33 -1.35 2.67 -1.49
CA LEU A 33 -1.56 3.36 -2.77
C LEU A 33 -1.13 4.83 -2.70
N ARG A 34 -1.51 5.52 -1.63
CA ARG A 34 -1.13 6.92 -1.40
C ARG A 34 0.38 7.08 -1.32
N PHE A 35 1.06 6.21 -0.58
CA PHE A 35 2.51 6.19 -0.47
C PHE A 35 3.20 6.11 -1.83
N LEU A 36 2.78 5.17 -2.68
CA LEU A 36 3.35 5.01 -4.02
C LEU A 36 3.11 6.26 -4.89
N ILE A 37 1.90 6.83 -4.83
CA ILE A 37 1.55 8.05 -5.57
C ILE A 37 2.43 9.23 -5.13
N GLU A 38 2.64 9.44 -3.83
CA GLU A 38 3.51 10.52 -3.32
C GLU A 38 5.00 10.30 -3.61
N GLN A 39 5.42 9.08 -3.96
CA GLN A 39 6.74 8.80 -4.52
C GLN A 39 6.83 9.07 -6.04
N GLY A 40 5.75 9.55 -6.67
CA GLY A 40 5.68 9.75 -8.12
C GLY A 40 5.44 8.48 -8.92
N ILE A 41 5.02 7.38 -8.27
CA ILE A 41 4.78 6.09 -8.91
C ILE A 41 3.29 5.95 -9.24
N SER A 42 2.98 5.75 -10.53
CA SER A 42 1.61 5.46 -10.97
C SER A 42 1.16 4.09 -10.45
N VAL A 43 -0.07 4.01 -9.92
CA VAL A 43 -0.64 2.78 -9.34
C VAL A 43 -1.78 2.23 -10.19
N ILE A 44 -1.82 0.89 -10.30
CA ILE A 44 -2.86 0.15 -11.04
C ILE A 44 -3.37 -1.00 -10.16
N PRO A 45 -4.20 -0.70 -9.13
CA PRO A 45 -4.69 -1.73 -8.22
C PRO A 45 -5.77 -2.60 -8.90
N LYS A 46 -5.55 -3.92 -8.94
CA LYS A 46 -6.52 -4.88 -9.49
C LYS A 46 -7.66 -5.14 -8.52
N THR A 47 -8.90 -5.06 -8.99
CA THR A 47 -10.09 -5.56 -8.27
C THR A 47 -11.25 -5.82 -9.24
N SER A 48 -12.09 -6.81 -8.95
CA SER A 48 -13.40 -7.01 -9.59
C SER A 48 -14.58 -6.53 -8.72
N LYS A 49 -14.31 -6.15 -7.47
CA LYS A 49 -15.34 -5.73 -6.50
C LYS A 49 -15.53 -4.22 -6.57
N ARG A 50 -16.76 -3.76 -6.85
CA ARG A 50 -17.11 -2.33 -6.97
C ARG A 50 -16.73 -1.51 -5.72
N ALA A 51 -17.04 -2.02 -4.53
CA ALA A 51 -16.69 -1.35 -3.28
C ALA A 51 -15.17 -1.12 -3.15
N ARG A 52 -14.35 -2.09 -3.55
CA ARG A 52 -12.88 -1.96 -3.57
C ARG A 52 -12.39 -1.00 -4.64
N MET A 53 -13.09 -0.90 -5.78
CA MET A 53 -12.77 0.09 -6.80
C MET A 53 -12.96 1.51 -6.26
N GLN A 54 -14.08 1.76 -5.57
CA GLN A 54 -14.34 3.04 -4.90
C GLN A 54 -13.30 3.32 -3.81
N GLU A 55 -12.98 2.33 -2.96
CA GLU A 55 -11.94 2.44 -1.93
C GLU A 55 -10.58 2.80 -2.53
N ASN A 56 -10.14 2.10 -3.57
CA ASN A 56 -8.85 2.31 -4.25
C ASN A 56 -8.74 3.68 -4.95
N LEU A 57 -9.88 4.25 -5.39
CA LEU A 57 -9.92 5.59 -5.99
C LEU A 57 -9.91 6.70 -4.92
N ASN A 58 -10.39 6.41 -3.72
CA ASN A 58 -10.46 7.38 -2.62
C ASN A 58 -9.11 7.54 -1.87
N VAL A 59 -8.06 7.85 -2.63
CA VAL A 59 -6.68 8.00 -2.14
C VAL A 59 -6.08 9.39 -2.39
N PHE A 60 -6.89 10.32 -2.90
CA PHE A 60 -6.45 11.68 -3.25
C PHE A 60 -6.92 12.75 -2.27
N ASP A 61 -7.79 12.39 -1.32
CA ASP A 61 -8.40 13.27 -0.31
C ASP A 61 -7.57 13.37 0.99
N PHE A 62 -6.37 12.79 1.03
CA PHE A 62 -5.44 12.89 2.15
C PHE A 62 -3.99 12.86 1.66
N SER A 63 -3.05 13.27 2.51
CA SER A 63 -1.61 13.19 2.28
C SER A 63 -0.87 12.63 3.49
N LEU A 64 0.20 11.88 3.24
CA LEU A 64 1.01 11.29 4.29
C LEU A 64 1.98 12.33 4.87
N SER A 65 2.20 12.31 6.18
CA SER A 65 3.21 13.19 6.78
C SER A 65 4.61 12.70 6.44
N ALA A 66 5.62 13.57 6.54
CA ALA A 66 7.01 13.19 6.33
C ALA A 66 7.43 12.03 7.26
N GLN A 67 6.94 12.00 8.50
CA GLN A 67 7.22 10.89 9.43
C GLN A 67 6.59 9.58 8.96
N ASP A 68 5.33 9.59 8.52
CA ASP A 68 4.65 8.38 8.05
C ASP A 68 5.31 7.85 6.77
N MET A 69 5.70 8.75 5.86
CA MET A 69 6.47 8.41 4.68
C MET A 69 7.81 7.75 5.04
N GLN A 70 8.50 8.24 6.07
CA GLN A 70 9.75 7.65 6.55
C GLN A 70 9.53 6.25 7.16
N ILE A 71 8.47 6.06 7.94
CA ILE A 71 8.10 4.74 8.49
C ILE A 71 7.83 3.74 7.37
N LEU A 72 7.04 4.12 6.36
CA LEU A 72 6.68 3.25 5.24
C LEU A 72 7.88 2.89 4.36
N LYS A 73 8.83 3.80 4.17
CA LYS A 73 10.11 3.49 3.51
C LYS A 73 10.89 2.40 4.25
N GLY A 74 10.79 2.34 5.58
CA GLY A 74 11.43 1.32 6.41
C GLY A 74 10.85 -0.10 6.21
N PHE A 75 9.78 -0.27 5.44
CA PHE A 75 9.22 -1.60 5.14
C PHE A 75 9.94 -2.30 3.98
N ASP A 76 10.82 -1.61 3.26
CA ASP A 76 11.57 -2.23 2.17
C ASP A 76 12.51 -3.32 2.72
N THR A 77 12.40 -4.51 2.14
CA THR A 77 13.23 -5.66 2.48
C THR A 77 14.26 -5.98 1.41
N ASN A 78 14.26 -5.21 0.31
CA ASN A 78 15.06 -5.45 -0.89
C ASN A 78 14.91 -6.89 -1.44
N LYS A 79 13.74 -7.49 -1.24
CA LYS A 79 13.40 -8.84 -1.68
C LYS A 79 12.12 -8.81 -2.50
N SER A 80 12.19 -9.38 -3.70
CA SER A 80 10.99 -9.59 -4.51
C SER A 80 10.12 -10.66 -3.86
N ALA A 81 8.82 -10.40 -3.75
CA ALA A 81 7.84 -11.41 -3.36
C ALA A 81 7.52 -12.44 -4.46
N PHE A 82 8.09 -12.24 -5.64
CA PHE A 82 7.98 -13.13 -6.78
C PHE A 82 9.39 -13.58 -7.16
N SER A 83 9.68 -14.87 -6.96
CA SER A 83 10.84 -15.52 -7.54
C SER A 83 10.50 -15.93 -8.97
N TRP A 84 11.50 -15.83 -9.86
CA TRP A 84 11.42 -16.35 -11.22
C TRP A 84 11.84 -17.81 -11.31
N THR A 85 12.35 -18.41 -10.23
CA THR A 85 12.77 -19.80 -10.16
C THR A 85 11.92 -20.57 -9.14
N ASN A 86 11.26 -21.64 -9.62
CA ASN A 86 10.77 -22.73 -8.77
C ASN A 86 11.95 -23.70 -8.59
N ASN A 87 12.68 -23.61 -7.48
CA ASN A 87 13.51 -24.70 -6.99
C ASN A 87 13.33 -24.80 -5.47
#